data_AF-A0A536V4T2-F1
#
_entry.id   AF-A0A536V4T2-F1
#
_cell.length_a   1.000
_cell.length_b   1.000
_cell.length_c   1.000
_cell.angle_alpha   90.00
_cell.angle_beta   90.00
_cell.angle_gamma   90.00
#
_symmetry.space_group_name_H-M   'P 1'
#
loop_
_entity.id
_entity.type
_entity.pdbx_description
1 polymer ?
#
loop_
_entity_poly.entity_id
_entity_poly.type
_entity_poly.pdbx_seq_one_letter_code
_entity_poly.pdbx_strand_id
1 'polypeptide(L)'
;MNDHSLLSGDLKLAGRLDARFFALLQALQDTGSINRAARTAGLSYKGAWLLLESACNLAHAPLLETATGGAGGGGTRLTSAAHELLAAWRALNAAHTRFLREQEALLVQQPALAGLLRRMAMKTTARNQFAGTVKAIELGAVMAGVRLALKSGGPTITATMTRDSAERLKLKKGQEALALIKASSVVLVSDFAGYRLSASNQLDGTVSRIAKGAVASLVVLTLPGGSHLTASVTNEGVEALGLKVGNAATAVFK
;
A
#
# COMPACT_ATOMS: atom_id res chain seq x y z
N MET A 1 -7.91 -4.05 -9.69
CA MET A 1 -7.09 -4.98 -8.87
C MET A 1 -7.66 -4.95 -7.48
N ASN A 2 -8.00 -6.11 -6.90
CA ASN A 2 -8.48 -6.17 -5.52
C ASN A 2 -7.34 -5.74 -4.60
N ASP A 3 -7.61 -4.75 -3.74
CA ASP A 3 -6.69 -4.13 -2.78
C ASP A 3 -6.28 -5.08 -1.62
N HIS A 4 -6.43 -6.40 -1.84
CA HIS A 4 -6.29 -7.45 -0.85
C HIS A 4 -5.40 -8.61 -1.31
N SER A 5 -4.87 -8.56 -2.53
CA SER A 5 -3.98 -9.60 -3.03
C SER A 5 -2.57 -9.45 -2.44
N LEU A 6 -2.04 -10.56 -1.94
CA LEU A 6 -0.71 -10.68 -1.34
C LEU A 6 0.40 -10.91 -2.37
N LEU A 7 0.03 -11.28 -3.60
CA LEU A 7 0.97 -11.58 -4.67
C LEU A 7 0.57 -10.82 -5.94
N SER A 8 1.54 -10.17 -6.58
CA SER A 8 1.39 -9.61 -7.91
C SER A 8 2.53 -10.07 -8.80
N GLY A 9 2.25 -10.25 -10.08
CA GLY A 9 3.24 -10.59 -11.10
C GLY A 9 2.90 -9.89 -12.40
N ASP A 10 3.94 -9.53 -13.15
CA ASP A 10 3.80 -8.90 -14.47
C ASP A 10 4.17 -9.91 -15.56
N LEU A 11 3.20 -10.30 -16.37
CA LEU A 11 3.46 -11.10 -17.56
C LEU A 11 3.93 -10.20 -18.70
N LYS A 12 5.09 -10.52 -19.28
CA LYS A 12 5.65 -9.81 -20.45
C LYS A 12 6.14 -10.81 -21.49
N LEU A 13 5.76 -10.63 -22.75
CA LEU A 13 6.30 -11.40 -23.86
C LEU A 13 7.48 -10.65 -24.49
N ALA A 14 8.56 -11.38 -24.78
CA ALA A 14 9.81 -10.84 -25.33
C ALA A 14 10.37 -9.64 -24.54
N GLY A 15 10.09 -9.57 -23.23
CA GLY A 15 10.53 -8.49 -22.32
C GLY A 15 9.86 -7.13 -22.51
N ARG A 16 9.01 -6.94 -23.54
CA ARG A 16 8.47 -5.62 -23.92
C ARG A 16 6.95 -5.58 -24.15
N LEU A 17 6.33 -6.69 -24.54
CA LEU A 17 4.89 -6.74 -24.81
C LEU A 17 4.16 -7.11 -23.52
N ASP A 18 3.51 -6.11 -22.91
CA ASP A 18 2.84 -6.22 -21.62
C ASP A 18 1.31 -6.16 -21.75
N ALA A 19 0.63 -6.24 -20.61
CA ALA A 19 -0.82 -6.20 -20.55
C ALA A 19 -1.44 -4.95 -21.23
N ARG A 20 -0.72 -3.82 -21.29
CA ARG A 20 -1.22 -2.59 -21.90
C ARG A 20 -1.25 -2.71 -23.42
N PHE A 21 -0.21 -3.30 -24.01
CA PHE A 21 -0.17 -3.57 -25.44
C PHE A 21 -1.33 -4.49 -25.86
N PHE A 22 -1.55 -5.57 -25.11
CA PHE A 22 -2.64 -6.51 -25.43
C PHE A 22 -4.04 -5.95 -25.17
N ALA A 23 -4.20 -5.09 -24.17
CA ALA A 23 -5.43 -4.33 -23.97
C ALA A 23 -5.71 -3.39 -25.16
N LEU A 24 -4.67 -2.79 -25.74
CA LEU A 24 -4.80 -1.97 -26.94
C LEU A 24 -5.23 -2.80 -28.16
N LEU A 25 -4.61 -3.97 -28.39
CA LEU A 25 -5.02 -4.88 -29.48
C LEU A 25 -6.46 -5.35 -29.32
N GLN A 26 -6.86 -5.73 -28.11
CA GLN A 26 -8.24 -6.09 -27.79
C GLN A 26 -9.21 -4.95 -28.11
N ALA A 27 -8.93 -3.75 -27.61
CA ALA A 27 -9.78 -2.60 -27.85
C ALA A 27 -9.83 -2.21 -29.34
N LEU A 28 -8.76 -2.46 -30.09
CA LEU A 28 -8.74 -2.25 -31.53
C LEU A 28 -9.60 -3.28 -32.28
N GLN A 29 -9.59 -4.54 -31.85
CA GLN A 29 -10.50 -5.58 -32.36
C GLN A 29 -11.96 -5.17 -32.17
N ASP A 30 -12.31 -4.62 -31.00
CA ASP A 30 -13.69 -4.27 -30.66
C ASP A 30 -14.16 -2.96 -31.31
N THR A 31 -13.25 -1.99 -31.51
CA THR A 31 -13.61 -0.63 -31.96
C THR A 31 -13.25 -0.33 -33.41
N GLY A 32 -12.35 -1.07 -34.04
CA GLY A 32 -11.86 -0.81 -35.40
C GLY A 32 -11.21 0.57 -35.61
N SER A 33 -10.89 1.30 -34.54
CA SER A 33 -10.34 2.66 -34.57
C SER A 33 -9.26 2.82 -33.52
N ILE A 34 -8.05 3.19 -33.95
CA ILE A 34 -6.91 3.41 -33.05
C ILE A 34 -7.22 4.47 -31.99
N ASN A 35 -7.95 5.53 -32.36
CA ASN A 35 -8.33 6.60 -31.43
C ASN A 35 -9.29 6.10 -30.34
N ARG A 36 -10.30 5.31 -30.70
CA ARG A 36 -11.21 4.71 -29.70
C ARG A 36 -10.50 3.67 -28.86
N ALA A 37 -9.69 2.81 -29.48
CA ALA A 37 -8.92 1.78 -28.79
C ALA A 37 -7.95 2.37 -27.75
N ALA A 38 -7.25 3.45 -28.10
CA ALA A 38 -6.34 4.15 -27.19
C ALA A 38 -7.07 4.65 -25.93
N ARG A 39 -8.25 5.28 -26.10
CA ARG A 39 -9.06 5.75 -24.96
C ARG A 39 -9.53 4.60 -24.08
N THR A 40 -10.03 3.53 -24.67
CA THR A 40 -10.46 2.32 -23.93
C THR A 40 -9.31 1.69 -23.15
N ALA A 41 -8.11 1.67 -23.72
CA ALA A 41 -6.91 1.14 -23.08
C ALA A 41 -6.22 2.12 -22.10
N GLY A 42 -6.76 3.33 -21.90
CA GLY A 42 -6.16 4.34 -21.02
C GLY A 42 -4.84 4.94 -21.56
N LEU A 43 -4.66 4.95 -22.87
CA LEU A 43 -3.46 5.44 -23.57
C LEU A 43 -3.74 6.76 -24.30
N SER A 44 -2.71 7.60 -24.44
CA SER A 44 -2.76 8.70 -25.40
C SER A 44 -2.73 8.16 -26.83
N TYR A 45 -3.36 8.85 -27.78
CA TYR A 45 -3.34 8.44 -29.19
C TYR A 45 -1.92 8.23 -29.72
N LYS A 46 -1.00 9.18 -29.42
CA LYS A 46 0.43 9.07 -29.76
C LYS A 46 1.08 7.86 -29.10
N GLY A 47 0.78 7.59 -27.82
CA GLY A 47 1.32 6.44 -27.10
C GLY A 47 0.84 5.10 -27.66
N ALA A 48 -0.44 5.00 -28.03
CA ALA A 48 -1.00 3.84 -28.70
C ALA A 48 -0.33 3.60 -30.06
N TRP A 49 -0.15 4.65 -30.85
CA TRP A 49 0.55 4.57 -32.13
C TRP A 49 1.98 4.07 -31.99
N LEU A 50 2.77 4.63 -31.07
CA LEU A 50 4.15 4.21 -30.84
C LEU A 50 4.25 2.73 -30.40
N LEU A 51 3.31 2.26 -29.58
CA LEU A 51 3.27 0.85 -29.16
C LEU A 51 2.95 -0.09 -30.33
N LEU A 52 1.98 0.28 -31.18
CA LEU A 52 1.61 -0.50 -32.35
C LEU A 52 2.74 -0.51 -33.40
N GLU A 53 3.33 0.64 -33.68
CA GLU A 53 4.45 0.79 -34.61
C GLU A 53 5.66 -0.02 -34.16
N SER A 54 6.03 0.09 -32.88
CA SER A 54 7.15 -0.69 -32.33
C SER A 54 6.92 -2.20 -32.48
N ALA A 55 5.69 -2.67 -32.24
CA ALA A 55 5.35 -4.08 -32.39
C ALA A 55 5.35 -4.52 -33.87
N CYS A 56 4.80 -3.71 -34.78
CA CYS A 56 4.80 -3.99 -36.22
C CYS A 56 6.22 -4.05 -36.79
N ASN A 57 7.11 -3.14 -36.40
CA ASN A 57 8.51 -3.10 -36.89
C ASN A 57 9.33 -4.33 -36.51
N LEU A 58 8.90 -5.06 -35.48
CA LEU A 58 9.56 -6.27 -34.99
C LEU A 58 8.91 -7.56 -35.50
N ALA A 59 7.69 -7.46 -36.04
CA ALA A 59 6.93 -8.60 -36.53
C ALA A 59 7.35 -8.93 -37.97
N HIS A 60 7.48 -10.23 -38.26
CA HIS A 60 7.77 -10.69 -39.64
C HIS A 60 6.56 -10.54 -40.57
N ALA A 61 5.37 -10.33 -40.00
CA ALA A 61 4.13 -10.07 -40.71
C ALA A 61 3.44 -8.83 -40.11
N PRO A 62 2.73 -8.03 -40.92
CA PRO A 62 2.01 -6.86 -40.41
C PRO A 62 0.98 -7.28 -39.37
N LEU A 63 0.92 -6.58 -38.23
CA LEU A 63 -0.07 -6.85 -37.18
C LEU A 63 -1.40 -6.12 -37.44
N LEU A 64 -1.38 -5.10 -38.30
CA LEU A 64 -2.54 -4.26 -38.60
C LEU A 64 -2.76 -4.14 -40.10
N GLU A 65 -4.03 -4.17 -40.49
CA GLU A 65 -4.52 -3.79 -41.81
C GLU A 65 -5.28 -2.47 -41.69
N THR A 66 -4.91 -1.48 -42.50
CA THR A 66 -5.61 -0.20 -42.59
C THR A 66 -6.39 -0.14 -43.89
N ALA A 67 -7.70 0.02 -43.81
CA ALA A 67 -8.51 0.33 -44.99
C ALA A 67 -8.34 1.82 -45.34
N THR A 68 -7.82 2.13 -46.53
CA THR A 68 -7.71 3.51 -47.01
C THR A 68 -9.02 3.98 -47.66
N GLY A 69 -9.64 5.04 -47.11
CA GLY A 69 -10.49 5.97 -47.86
C GLY A 69 -12.01 5.89 -47.64
N GLY A 70 -12.63 7.06 -47.37
CA GLY A 70 -14.07 7.33 -47.36
C GLY A 70 -14.50 8.30 -46.25
N ALA A 71 -15.58 9.08 -46.47
CA ALA A 71 -16.06 10.19 -45.61
C ALA A 71 -16.38 9.82 -44.13
N GLY A 72 -16.25 8.55 -43.74
CA GLY A 72 -16.40 8.03 -42.38
C GLY A 72 -15.10 7.58 -41.69
N GLY A 73 -13.92 7.75 -42.33
CA GLY A 73 -12.62 7.41 -41.77
C GLY A 73 -12.21 5.94 -41.96
N GLY A 74 -11.01 5.73 -42.50
CA GLY A 74 -10.42 4.41 -42.71
C GLY A 74 -10.29 3.61 -41.41
N GLY A 75 -10.90 2.43 -41.35
CA GLY A 75 -10.84 1.55 -40.19
C GLY A 75 -9.53 0.78 -40.12
N THR A 76 -9.11 0.45 -38.89
CA THR A 76 -7.96 -0.42 -38.63
C THR A 76 -8.45 -1.77 -38.13
N ARG A 77 -7.97 -2.86 -38.73
CA ARG A 77 -8.29 -4.24 -38.36
C ARG A 77 -7.01 -4.98 -37.96
N LEU A 78 -7.15 -5.97 -37.09
CA LEU A 78 -6.07 -6.88 -36.76
C LEU A 78 -5.89 -7.91 -37.88
N THR A 79 -4.65 -8.24 -38.23
CA THR A 79 -4.35 -9.34 -39.15
C THR A 79 -4.50 -10.70 -38.47
N SER A 80 -4.44 -11.80 -39.22
CA SER A 80 -4.40 -13.16 -38.65
C SER A 80 -3.26 -13.33 -37.63
N ALA A 81 -2.06 -12.83 -37.94
CA ALA A 81 -0.91 -12.86 -37.05
C ALA A 81 -1.17 -12.13 -35.72
N ALA A 82 -1.86 -10.98 -35.76
CA ALA A 82 -2.22 -10.27 -34.53
C ALA A 82 -3.29 -11.00 -33.70
N HIS A 83 -4.25 -11.68 -34.35
CA HIS A 83 -5.22 -12.51 -33.65
C HIS A 83 -4.57 -13.72 -32.96
N GLU A 84 -3.61 -14.38 -33.62
CA GLU A 84 -2.83 -15.47 -33.03
C GLU A 84 -2.02 -15.00 -31.82
N LEU A 85 -1.35 -13.86 -31.95
CA LEU A 85 -0.58 -13.24 -30.86
C LEU A 85 -1.48 -12.89 -29.67
N LEU A 86 -2.67 -12.32 -29.92
CA LEU A 86 -3.65 -12.01 -28.88
C LEU A 86 -4.22 -13.28 -28.21
N ALA A 87 -4.46 -14.34 -28.98
CA ALA A 87 -4.92 -15.63 -28.45
C ALA A 87 -3.85 -16.28 -27.55
N ALA A 88 -2.59 -16.28 -28.00
CA ALA A 88 -1.47 -16.77 -27.20
C ALA A 88 -1.33 -15.98 -25.88
N TRP A 89 -1.44 -14.64 -25.94
CA TRP A 89 -1.46 -13.81 -24.75
C TRP A 89 -2.61 -14.16 -23.80
N ARG A 90 -3.84 -14.31 -24.31
CA ARG A 90 -5.00 -14.66 -23.46
C ARG A 90 -4.78 -15.99 -22.73
N ALA A 91 -4.26 -17.00 -23.44
CA ALA A 91 -3.94 -18.30 -22.84
C ALA A 91 -2.87 -18.19 -21.75
N LEU A 92 -1.77 -17.50 -22.03
CA LEU A 92 -0.67 -17.29 -21.08
C LEU A 92 -1.11 -16.46 -19.88
N ASN A 93 -1.88 -15.39 -20.09
CA ASN A 93 -2.40 -14.54 -19.03
C ASN A 93 -3.39 -15.29 -18.12
N ALA A 94 -4.21 -16.17 -18.68
CA ALA A 94 -5.10 -17.04 -17.91
C ALA A 94 -4.29 -18.03 -17.05
N ALA A 95 -3.27 -18.67 -17.62
CA ALA A 95 -2.38 -19.56 -16.88
C ALA A 95 -1.61 -18.82 -15.77
N HIS A 96 -1.07 -17.64 -16.06
CA HIS A 96 -0.38 -16.79 -15.11
C HIS A 96 -1.29 -16.35 -13.96
N THR A 97 -2.52 -15.92 -14.27
CA THR A 97 -3.51 -15.53 -13.24
C THR A 97 -3.87 -16.71 -12.35
N ARG A 98 -4.05 -17.90 -12.92
CA ARG A 98 -4.33 -19.13 -12.16
C ARG A 98 -3.15 -19.49 -11.24
N PHE A 99 -1.92 -19.46 -11.77
CA PHE A 99 -0.72 -19.70 -10.98
C PHE A 99 -0.65 -18.77 -9.76
N LEU A 100 -0.81 -17.45 -9.97
CA LEU A 100 -0.79 -16.48 -8.86
C LEU A 100 -1.87 -16.76 -7.81
N ARG A 101 -3.08 -17.14 -8.23
CA ARG A 101 -4.18 -17.49 -7.31
C ARG A 101 -3.87 -18.75 -6.50
N GLU A 102 -3.29 -19.76 -7.13
CA GLU A 102 -2.90 -21.01 -6.46
C GLU A 102 -1.81 -20.74 -5.41
N GLN A 103 -0.80 -19.92 -5.75
CA GLN A 103 0.25 -19.54 -4.80
C GLN A 103 -0.30 -18.69 -3.64
N GLU A 104 -1.23 -17.77 -3.94
CA GLU A 104 -1.88 -16.97 -2.91
C GLU A 104 -2.73 -17.85 -1.97
N ALA A 105 -3.41 -18.88 -2.49
CA ALA A 105 -4.16 -19.83 -1.68
C ALA A 105 -3.25 -20.61 -0.72
N LEU A 106 -2.05 -21.01 -1.16
CA LEU A 106 -1.05 -21.66 -0.30
C LEU A 106 -0.57 -20.73 0.81
N LEU A 107 -0.34 -19.45 0.52
CA LEU A 107 0.04 -18.47 1.54
C LEU A 107 -1.06 -18.26 2.59
N VAL A 108 -2.33 -18.26 2.18
CA VAL A 108 -3.47 -18.13 3.09
C VAL A 108 -3.60 -19.32 4.04
N GLN A 109 -3.13 -20.51 3.66
CA GLN A 109 -3.04 -21.68 4.55
C GLN A 109 -2.03 -21.50 5.68
N GLN A 110 -1.23 -20.42 5.67
CA GLN A 110 -0.34 -20.03 6.77
C GLN A 110 -0.82 -18.71 7.39
N PRO A 111 -1.81 -18.73 8.31
CA PRO A 111 -2.46 -17.52 8.82
C PRO A 111 -1.50 -16.50 9.43
N ALA A 112 -0.45 -16.98 10.11
CA ALA A 112 0.56 -16.11 10.72
C ALA A 112 1.38 -15.35 9.66
N LEU A 113 1.80 -16.03 8.59
CA LEU A 113 2.56 -15.42 7.49
C LEU A 113 1.67 -14.49 6.66
N ALA A 114 0.47 -14.92 6.29
CA ALA A 114 -0.49 -14.08 5.57
C ALA A 114 -0.82 -12.81 6.38
N GLY A 115 -1.03 -12.94 7.69
CA GLY A 115 -1.22 -11.81 8.59
C GLY A 115 -0.02 -10.86 8.60
N LEU A 116 1.21 -11.38 8.64
CA LEU A 116 2.43 -10.58 8.56
C LEU A 116 2.53 -9.81 7.24
N LEU A 117 2.35 -10.49 6.10
CA LEU A 117 2.43 -9.88 4.78
C LEU A 117 1.38 -8.79 4.59
N ARG A 118 0.14 -9.00 5.06
CA ARG A 118 -0.92 -7.96 5.04
C ARG A 118 -0.52 -6.72 5.83
N ARG A 119 0.11 -6.89 7.01
CA ARG A 119 0.61 -5.77 7.81
C ARG A 119 1.71 -5.01 7.08
N MET A 120 2.63 -5.72 6.41
CA MET A 120 3.74 -5.11 5.66
C MET A 120 3.28 -4.41 4.38
N ALA A 121 2.25 -4.92 3.70
CA ALA A 121 1.71 -4.35 2.47
C ALA A 121 0.85 -3.09 2.69
N MET A 122 0.48 -2.80 3.95
CA MET A 122 -0.39 -1.69 4.27
C MET A 122 0.27 -0.34 3.94
N LYS A 123 -0.28 0.37 2.96
CA LYS A 123 0.16 1.73 2.60
C LYS A 123 -0.55 2.75 3.49
N THR A 124 0.15 3.30 4.47
CA THR A 124 -0.37 4.39 5.31
C THR A 124 0.67 5.48 5.48
N THR A 125 0.21 6.69 5.79
CA THR A 125 1.10 7.81 6.17
C THR A 125 1.50 7.76 7.65
N ALA A 126 0.90 6.84 8.43
CA ALA A 126 1.27 6.62 9.83
C ALA A 126 2.61 5.89 9.90
N ARG A 127 3.63 6.60 10.40
CA ARG A 127 4.99 6.04 10.58
C ARG A 127 5.06 5.01 11.70
N ASN A 128 4.16 5.12 12.68
CA ASN A 128 4.10 4.20 13.81
C ASN A 128 3.01 3.19 13.54
N GLN A 129 3.39 1.94 13.33
CA GLN A 129 2.48 0.83 13.09
C GLN A 129 2.83 -0.29 14.06
N PHE A 130 1.98 -0.51 15.05
CA PHE A 130 2.21 -1.51 16.08
C PHE A 130 1.18 -2.62 15.99
N ALA A 131 1.65 -3.85 15.83
CA ALA A 131 0.81 -5.04 15.91
C ALA A 131 0.63 -5.45 17.37
N GLY A 132 -0.61 -5.75 17.73
CA GLY A 132 -0.94 -6.24 19.06
C GLY A 132 -2.24 -7.03 19.08
N THR A 133 -2.58 -7.48 20.29
CA THR A 133 -3.81 -8.24 20.55
C THR A 133 -4.75 -7.40 21.40
N VAL A 134 -6.01 -7.32 21.01
CA VAL A 134 -7.03 -6.58 21.75
C VAL A 134 -7.27 -7.24 23.10
N LYS A 135 -6.86 -6.57 24.18
CA LYS A 135 -6.97 -7.07 25.55
C LYS A 135 -8.32 -6.72 26.18
N ALA A 136 -8.85 -5.54 25.87
CA ALA A 136 -10.13 -5.06 26.38
C ALA A 136 -10.78 -4.09 25.38
N ILE A 137 -12.11 -4.09 25.38
CA ILE A 137 -12.95 -3.16 24.63
C ILE A 137 -14.02 -2.66 25.60
N GLU A 138 -14.17 -1.35 25.68
CA GLU A 138 -15.16 -0.67 26.49
C GLU A 138 -16.07 0.10 25.54
N LEU A 139 -17.30 -0.38 25.36
CA LEU A 139 -18.29 0.26 24.50
C LEU A 139 -19.12 1.23 25.33
N GLY A 140 -18.93 2.53 25.09
CA GLY A 140 -19.82 3.58 25.60
C GLY A 140 -20.97 3.86 24.64
N ALA A 141 -21.81 4.85 25.00
CA ALA A 141 -22.94 5.24 24.16
C ALA A 141 -22.49 5.81 22.79
N VAL A 142 -21.41 6.61 22.78
CA VAL A 142 -20.90 7.29 21.58
C VAL A 142 -19.46 6.89 21.26
N MET A 143 -18.63 6.75 22.30
CA MET A 143 -17.21 6.42 22.18
C MET A 143 -16.94 4.99 22.65
N ALA A 144 -15.91 4.38 22.08
CA ALA A 144 -15.36 3.11 22.49
C ALA A 144 -13.88 3.26 22.86
N GLY A 145 -13.49 2.66 23.98
CA GLY A 145 -12.10 2.50 24.39
C GLY A 145 -11.57 1.11 24.02
N VAL A 146 -10.39 1.04 23.45
CA VAL A 146 -9.74 -0.23 23.06
C VAL A 146 -8.34 -0.27 23.64
N ARG A 147 -8.02 -1.32 24.40
CA ARG A 147 -6.67 -1.57 24.91
C ARG A 147 -6.00 -2.66 24.08
N LEU A 148 -4.90 -2.31 23.43
CA LEU A 148 -4.09 -3.17 22.57
C LEU A 148 -2.79 -3.55 23.29
N ALA A 149 -2.60 -4.83 23.57
CA ALA A 149 -1.35 -5.34 24.12
C ALA A 149 -0.35 -5.58 22.98
N LEU A 150 0.79 -4.89 23.01
CA LEU A 150 1.84 -5.11 22.02
C LEU A 150 2.55 -6.44 22.25
N LYS A 151 3.10 -7.02 21.18
CA LYS A 151 3.85 -8.30 21.25
C LYS A 151 5.14 -8.13 22.09
N SER A 152 5.70 -9.25 22.54
CA SER A 152 6.98 -9.30 23.30
C SER A 152 6.97 -8.64 24.69
N GLY A 153 5.81 -8.63 25.38
CA GLY A 153 5.70 -8.00 26.70
C GLY A 153 5.76 -6.47 26.65
N GLY A 154 5.55 -5.88 25.46
CA GLY A 154 5.56 -4.46 25.25
C GLY A 154 4.39 -3.73 25.96
N PRO A 155 4.45 -2.38 25.99
CA PRO A 155 3.43 -1.57 26.64
C PRO A 155 2.05 -1.75 26.01
N THR A 156 1.01 -1.42 26.75
CA THR A 156 -0.37 -1.42 26.22
C THR A 156 -0.67 -0.07 25.59
N ILE A 157 -1.17 -0.07 24.35
CA ILE A 157 -1.69 1.13 23.70
C ILE A 157 -3.20 1.22 23.97
N THR A 158 -3.66 2.37 24.44
CA THR A 158 -5.08 2.69 24.59
C THR A 158 -5.50 3.60 23.44
N ALA A 159 -6.51 3.19 22.69
CA ALA A 159 -7.11 3.97 21.61
C ALA A 159 -8.56 4.30 21.96
N THR A 160 -9.00 5.50 21.60
CA THR A 160 -10.42 5.88 21.64
C THR A 160 -10.94 6.09 20.23
N MET A 161 -12.13 5.57 19.94
CA MET A 161 -12.79 5.71 18.64
C MET A 161 -14.31 5.82 18.81
N THR A 162 -15.05 6.08 17.75
CA THR A 162 -16.52 6.01 17.82
C THR A 162 -16.99 4.57 17.99
N ARG A 163 -18.11 4.38 18.68
CA ARG A 163 -18.75 3.07 18.84
C ARG A 163 -18.98 2.40 17.49
N ASP A 164 -19.55 3.13 16.53
CA ASP A 164 -19.81 2.65 15.18
C ASP A 164 -18.54 2.14 14.48
N SER A 165 -17.38 2.76 14.74
CA SER A 165 -16.10 2.31 14.19
C SER A 165 -15.65 1.01 14.83
N ALA A 166 -15.80 0.85 16.14
CA ALA A 166 -15.48 -0.40 16.82
C ALA A 166 -16.36 -1.56 16.34
N GLU A 167 -17.66 -1.30 16.14
CA GLU A 167 -18.62 -2.28 15.63
C GLU A 167 -18.36 -2.64 14.16
N ARG A 168 -18.07 -1.65 13.31
CA ARG A 168 -17.71 -1.87 11.90
C ARG A 168 -16.42 -2.69 11.74
N LEU A 169 -15.45 -2.45 12.61
CA LEU A 169 -14.21 -3.25 12.68
C LEU A 169 -14.43 -4.63 13.32
N LYS A 170 -15.64 -4.90 13.85
CA LYS A 170 -16.03 -6.13 14.53
C LYS A 170 -15.03 -6.53 15.62
N LEU A 171 -14.51 -5.54 16.35
CA LEU A 171 -13.44 -5.76 17.33
C LEU A 171 -13.90 -6.72 18.43
N LYS A 172 -13.05 -7.71 18.72
CA LYS A 172 -13.26 -8.68 19.80
C LYS A 172 -12.01 -8.82 20.65
N LYS A 173 -12.19 -9.14 21.94
CA LYS A 173 -11.07 -9.53 22.81
C LYS A 173 -10.35 -10.74 22.22
N GLY A 174 -9.02 -10.70 22.21
CA GLY A 174 -8.16 -11.73 21.61
C GLY A 174 -7.90 -11.55 20.11
N GLN A 175 -8.58 -10.61 19.44
CA GLN A 175 -8.35 -10.33 18.02
C GLN A 175 -7.00 -9.61 17.82
N GLU A 176 -6.27 -9.97 16.77
CA GLU A 176 -5.13 -9.17 16.33
C GLU A 176 -5.59 -7.86 15.69
N ALA A 177 -4.94 -6.75 16.06
CA ALA A 177 -5.19 -5.44 15.48
C ALA A 177 -3.89 -4.65 15.30
N LEU A 178 -3.94 -3.64 14.45
CA LEU A 178 -2.87 -2.68 14.22
C LEU A 178 -3.25 -1.33 14.82
N ALA A 179 -2.38 -0.76 15.66
CA ALA A 179 -2.44 0.63 16.04
C ALA A 179 -1.63 1.46 15.03
N LEU A 180 -2.29 2.44 14.40
CA LEU A 180 -1.68 3.37 13.46
C LEU A 180 -1.59 4.74 14.12
N ILE A 181 -0.37 5.21 14.42
CA ILE A 181 -0.14 6.51 15.04
C ILE A 181 0.68 7.39 14.12
N LYS A 182 0.18 8.58 13.84
CA LYS A 182 0.90 9.57 13.03
C LYS A 182 2.05 10.15 13.85
N ALA A 183 3.23 10.27 13.26
CA ALA A 183 4.42 10.81 13.96
C ALA A 183 4.18 12.25 14.48
N SER A 184 3.36 13.04 13.79
CA SER A 184 2.99 14.40 14.21
C SER A 184 1.99 14.45 15.38
N SER A 185 1.40 13.31 15.76
CA SER A 185 0.49 13.19 16.91
C SER A 185 1.22 12.71 18.16
N VAL A 186 2.52 12.42 18.05
CA VAL A 186 3.38 12.02 19.17
C VAL A 186 4.13 13.25 19.67
N VAL A 187 3.96 13.53 20.97
CA VAL A 187 4.74 14.54 21.70
C VAL A 187 5.86 13.82 22.44
N LEU A 188 7.06 14.40 22.46
CA LEU A 188 8.17 13.89 23.27
C LEU A 188 8.28 14.71 24.56
N VAL A 189 8.43 14.00 25.67
CA VAL A 189 8.68 14.58 27.00
C VAL A 189 10.01 14.04 27.50
N SER A 190 10.96 14.93 27.81
CA SER A 190 12.26 14.54 28.39
C SER A 190 12.18 14.40 29.91
N ASP A 191 11.40 15.28 30.56
CA ASP A 191 11.12 15.26 31.99
C ASP A 191 9.69 15.78 32.22
N PHE A 192 8.94 15.10 33.07
CA PHE A 192 7.59 15.52 33.46
C PHE A 192 7.60 16.60 34.54
N ALA A 193 8.72 16.78 35.27
CA ALA A 193 8.85 17.79 36.34
C ALA A 193 7.67 17.79 37.34
N GLY A 194 7.10 16.61 37.62
CA GLY A 194 5.95 16.42 38.52
C GLY A 194 4.57 16.65 37.89
N TYR A 195 4.47 17.10 36.64
CA TYR A 195 3.19 17.25 35.94
C TYR A 195 2.56 15.90 35.59
N ARG A 196 1.23 15.82 35.69
CA ARG A 196 0.44 14.66 35.24
C ARG A 196 -0.29 15.00 33.94
N LEU A 197 -0.22 14.09 32.98
CA LEU A 197 -0.91 14.26 31.70
C LEU A 197 -2.17 13.41 31.64
N SER A 198 -3.19 13.92 30.94
CA SER A 198 -4.43 13.19 30.62
C SER A 198 -4.26 12.22 29.45
N ALA A 199 -3.10 12.23 28.78
CA ALA A 199 -2.79 11.34 27.67
C ALA A 199 -2.69 9.89 28.14
N SER A 200 -3.46 9.02 27.49
CA SER A 200 -3.60 7.61 27.87
C SER A 200 -2.39 6.76 27.48
N ASN A 201 -1.54 7.25 26.56
CA ASN A 201 -0.34 6.55 26.11
C ASN A 201 0.89 7.36 26.48
N GLN A 202 1.74 6.78 27.32
CA GLN A 202 3.03 7.33 27.76
C GLN A 202 4.02 6.18 27.67
N LEU A 203 4.83 6.17 26.61
CA LEU A 203 5.74 5.08 26.28
C LEU A 203 7.18 5.53 26.45
N ASP A 204 7.84 5.02 27.48
CA ASP A 204 9.25 5.31 27.73
C ASP A 204 10.14 4.67 26.67
N GLY A 205 11.21 5.38 26.31
CA GLY A 205 12.19 4.88 25.37
C GLY A 205 13.49 5.67 25.41
N THR A 206 14.43 5.22 24.58
CA THR A 206 15.72 5.88 24.40
C THR A 206 15.83 6.38 22.97
N VAL A 207 16.25 7.63 22.78
CA VAL A 207 16.47 8.20 21.45
C VAL A 207 17.56 7.39 20.73
N SER A 208 17.20 6.70 19.66
CA SER A 208 18.13 5.89 18.87
C SER A 208 18.59 6.60 17.60
N ARG A 209 17.77 7.52 17.07
CA ARG A 209 18.12 8.31 15.89
C ARG A 209 17.38 9.64 15.85
N ILE A 210 18.07 10.68 15.40
CA ILE A 210 17.46 11.97 15.07
C ILE A 210 17.83 12.29 13.61
N ALA A 211 16.82 12.52 12.77
CA ALA A 211 17.00 12.95 11.39
C ALA A 211 16.46 14.38 11.24
N LYS A 212 17.37 15.36 11.14
CA LYS A 212 17.02 16.78 10.98
C LYS A 212 16.51 17.04 9.57
N GLY A 213 15.31 17.63 9.48
CA GLY A 213 14.73 18.11 8.22
C GLY A 213 14.74 19.64 8.14
N ALA A 214 14.31 20.18 7.01
CA ALA A 214 14.24 21.63 6.79
C ALA A 214 13.26 22.33 7.76
N VAL A 215 12.13 21.67 8.07
CA VAL A 215 11.06 22.23 8.92
C VAL A 215 10.98 21.54 10.27
N ALA A 216 11.06 20.21 10.27
CA ALA A 216 10.93 19.40 11.47
C ALA A 216 11.92 18.23 11.43
N SER A 217 12.31 17.77 12.61
CA SER A 217 13.13 16.60 12.82
C SER A 217 12.28 15.37 13.08
N LEU A 218 12.71 14.23 12.54
CA LEU A 218 12.18 12.93 12.91
C LEU A 218 13.04 12.36 14.03
N VAL A 219 12.45 12.20 15.21
CA VAL A 219 13.10 11.60 16.37
C VAL A 219 12.57 10.19 16.53
N VAL A 220 13.47 9.21 16.57
CA VAL A 220 13.14 7.79 16.75
C VAL A 220 13.56 7.37 18.14
N LEU A 221 12.62 6.81 18.90
CA LEU A 221 12.84 6.15 20.17
C LEU A 221 12.90 4.63 19.96
N THR A 222 13.82 3.97 20.65
CA THR A 222 13.75 2.53 20.90
C THR A 222 12.99 2.32 22.21
N LEU A 223 11.86 1.61 22.11
CA LEU A 223 11.03 1.23 23.26
C LEU A 223 11.57 -0.05 23.89
N PRO A 224 11.19 -0.36 25.15
CA PRO A 224 11.40 -1.68 25.75
C PRO A 224 10.90 -2.80 24.81
N GLY A 225 11.71 -3.84 24.63
CA GLY A 225 11.44 -4.91 23.67
C GLY A 225 11.93 -4.65 22.24
N GLY A 226 12.66 -3.56 22.00
CA GLY A 226 13.40 -3.30 20.76
C GLY A 226 12.58 -2.69 19.62
N SER A 227 11.29 -2.46 19.82
CA SER A 227 10.45 -1.77 18.83
C SER A 227 10.81 -0.29 18.72
N HIS A 228 10.54 0.32 17.56
CA HIS A 228 10.85 1.72 17.31
C HIS A 228 9.58 2.57 17.20
N LEU A 229 9.63 3.78 17.76
CA LEU A 229 8.58 4.78 17.69
C LEU A 229 9.14 6.09 17.16
N THR A 230 8.50 6.66 16.15
CA THR A 230 8.91 7.91 15.51
C THR A 230 7.98 9.06 15.89
N ALA A 231 8.55 10.15 16.38
CA ALA A 231 7.88 11.44 16.56
C ALA A 231 8.38 12.46 15.52
N SER A 232 7.49 13.35 15.09
CA SER A 232 7.85 14.52 14.29
C SER A 232 7.84 15.74 15.19
N VAL A 233 9.02 16.31 15.43
CA VAL A 233 9.22 17.42 16.38
C VAL A 233 9.81 18.59 15.62
N THR A 234 9.44 19.83 15.95
CA THR A 234 10.08 21.01 15.36
C THR A 234 11.57 21.02 15.69
N ASN A 235 12.39 21.64 14.83
CA ASN A 235 13.82 21.71 15.07
C ASN A 235 14.14 22.45 16.38
N GLU A 236 13.40 23.52 16.68
CA GLU A 236 13.48 24.25 17.96
C GLU A 236 13.09 23.36 19.14
N GLY A 237 12.07 22.50 19.01
CA GLY A 237 11.65 21.59 20.07
C GLY A 237 12.72 20.55 20.41
N VAL A 238 13.45 20.05 19.39
CA VAL A 238 14.59 19.14 19.61
C VAL A 238 15.71 19.85 20.38
N GLU A 239 16.01 21.10 20.02
CA GLU A 239 17.05 21.90 20.65
C GLU A 239 16.67 22.29 22.09
N ALA A 240 15.43 22.74 22.32
CA ALA A 240 14.90 23.13 23.62
C ALA A 240 14.82 21.96 24.61
N LEU A 241 14.46 20.77 24.14
CA LEU A 241 14.46 19.55 24.94
C LEU A 241 15.86 18.93 25.10
N GLY A 242 16.88 19.47 24.43
CA GLY A 242 18.25 18.97 24.49
C GLY A 242 18.42 17.54 23.96
N LEU A 243 17.54 17.09 23.05
CA LEU A 243 17.49 15.69 22.62
C LEU A 243 18.73 15.29 21.83
N LYS A 244 19.38 14.22 22.28
CA LYS A 244 20.52 13.56 21.63
C LYS A 244 20.32 12.06 21.61
N VAL A 245 20.98 11.37 20.67
CA VAL A 245 21.01 9.90 20.65
C VAL A 245 21.56 9.40 21.99
N GLY A 246 20.87 8.44 22.59
CA GLY A 246 21.15 7.90 23.92
C GLY A 246 20.35 8.54 25.05
N ASN A 247 19.66 9.67 24.85
CA ASN A 247 18.82 10.24 25.90
C ASN A 247 17.54 9.45 26.11
N ALA A 248 17.08 9.40 27.37
CA ALA A 248 15.75 8.93 27.69
C ALA A 248 14.71 9.99 27.29
N ALA A 249 13.57 9.53 26.76
CA ALA A 249 12.41 10.36 26.48
C ALA A 249 11.14 9.50 26.50
N THR A 250 10.02 10.10 26.87
CA THR A 250 8.71 9.46 26.87
C THR A 250 7.90 9.97 25.68
N ALA A 251 7.42 9.05 24.85
CA ALA A 251 6.48 9.34 23.78
C ALA A 251 5.05 9.39 24.34
N VAL A 252 4.39 10.53 24.17
CA VAL A 252 3.06 10.80 24.69
C VAL A 252 2.09 11.04 23.55
N PHE A 253 0.95 10.34 23.56
CA PHE A 253 -0.13 10.51 22.58
C PHE A 253 -1.48 10.02 23.12
N LYS A 254 -2.56 10.36 22.41
CA LYS A 254 -3.94 9.97 22.75
C LYS A 254 -4.54 9.09 21.68
#